data_AF-A0A6G3WRJ2-F1
#
_entry.id   AF-A0A6G3WRJ2-F1
#
_cell.length_a   1.000
_cell.length_b   1.000
_cell.length_c   1.000
_cell.angle_alpha   90.00
_cell.angle_beta   90.00
_cell.angle_gamma   90.00
#
_symmetry.space_group_name_H-M   'P 1'
#
loop_
_entity.id
_entity.type
_entity.pdbx_description
1 polymer ?
#
loop_
_entity_poly.entity_id
_entity_poly.type
_entity_poly.pdbx_seq_one_letter_code
_entity_poly.pdbx_strand_id
1 'polypeptide(L)' 'MEPRPTSKAPADWFTGDVWWDVIVAGQEPSRMRANLVRSSPGARTSEGTGDATPETRWAEPVGEQRYDGPRTRSR' A
#
# COMPACT_ATOMS: atom_id res chain seq x y z
N MET A 1 -29.27 11.06 -8.24
CA MET A 1 -27.98 11.28 -7.58
C MET A 1 -26.98 11.54 -8.70
N GLU A 2 -26.57 12.80 -8.88
CA GLU A 2 -25.61 13.17 -9.93
C GLU A 2 -24.27 12.45 -9.69
N PRO A 3 -23.66 11.82 -10.70
CA PRO A 3 -22.35 11.22 -10.56
C PRO A 3 -21.31 12.31 -10.31
N ARG A 4 -20.58 12.20 -9.19
CA ARG A 4 -19.47 13.10 -8.90
C ARG A 4 -18.33 12.85 -9.90
N PRO A 5 -17.53 13.88 -10.24
CA PRO A 5 -16.42 13.73 -11.17
C PRO A 5 -15.45 12.64 -10.70
N THR A 6 -15.20 11.66 -11.56
CA THR A 6 -14.17 10.65 -11.35
C THR A 6 -12.80 11.29 -11.34
N SER A 7 -12.02 11.04 -10.30
CA SER A 7 -10.66 11.57 -10.15
C SER A 7 -9.64 10.46 -10.27
N LYS A 8 -8.52 10.72 -10.95
CA LYS A 8 -7.37 9.80 -10.93
C LYS A 8 -6.70 9.86 -9.56
N ALA A 9 -6.35 8.71 -9.01
CA ALA A 9 -5.64 8.64 -7.74
C ALA A 9 -4.19 9.13 -7.89
N PRO A 10 -3.58 9.71 -6.83
CA PRO A 10 -2.18 10.09 -6.83
C PRO A 10 -1.28 8.89 -7.15
N ALA A 11 -0.31 9.08 -8.05
CA ALA A 11 0.59 8.02 -8.49
C ALA A 11 1.47 7.47 -7.35
N ASP A 12 1.78 8.30 -6.35
CA ASP A 12 2.61 7.90 -5.22
C ASP A 12 1.90 6.88 -4.31
N TRP A 13 0.56 6.78 -4.40
CA TRP A 13 -0.24 5.88 -3.56
C TRP A 13 -0.50 4.53 -4.22
N PHE A 14 -0.29 4.41 -5.54
CA PHE A 14 -0.67 3.24 -6.31
C PHE A 14 0.37 2.90 -7.37
N THR A 15 0.65 1.61 -7.52
CA THR A 15 1.29 1.11 -8.75
C THR A 15 0.20 0.91 -9.80
N GLY A 16 0.35 1.54 -10.98
CA GLY A 16 -0.63 1.48 -12.07
C GLY A 16 -1.76 2.50 -11.94
N ASP A 17 -2.69 2.50 -12.90
CA ASP A 17 -3.75 3.51 -12.97
C ASP A 17 -4.94 3.15 -12.08
N VAL A 18 -5.32 4.07 -11.20
CA VAL A 18 -6.49 3.96 -10.33
C VAL A 18 -7.33 5.22 -10.42
N TRP A 19 -8.65 5.03 -10.44
CA TRP A 19 -9.64 6.11 -10.40
C TRP A 19 -10.60 5.91 -9.24
N TRP A 20 -11.06 7.02 -8.66
CA TRP A 20 -12.09 6.99 -7.63
C TRP A 20 -13.23 7.97 -7.88
N ASP A 21 -14.40 7.60 -7.37
CA ASP A 21 -15.55 8.49 -7.20
C ASP A 21 -15.78 8.66 -5.70
N VAL A 22 -15.91 9.91 -5.24
CA VAL A 22 -16.29 10.14 -3.84
C VAL A 22 -17.73 9.66 -3.65
N ILE A 23 -18.00 8.87 -2.60
CA ILE A 23 -19.36 8.47 -2.18
C ILE A 23 -19.74 9.28 -0.93
N VAL A 24 -18.83 9.43 0.02
CA VAL A 24 -19.04 10.22 1.24
C VAL A 24 -17.81 11.10 1.48
N ALA A 25 -18.02 12.42 1.53
CA ALA A 25 -16.94 13.39 1.68
C ALA A 25 -16.47 13.58 3.14
N GLY A 26 -17.22 13.05 4.13
CA GLY A 26 -16.92 13.06 5.57
C GLY A 26 -16.92 14.47 6.16
N GLN A 27 -17.90 14.81 6.99
CA GLN A 27 -18.05 16.12 7.65
C GLN A 27 -18.56 15.93 9.08
N GLU A 28 -18.46 16.93 9.94
CA GLU A 28 -18.97 16.79 11.31
C GLU A 28 -20.48 16.43 11.35
N PRO A 29 -20.92 15.61 12.33
CA PRO A 29 -20.13 15.02 13.42
C PRO A 29 -19.31 13.78 13.03
N SER A 30 -19.56 13.17 11.87
CA SER A 30 -18.88 11.93 11.43
C SER A 30 -17.94 12.17 10.27
N ARG A 31 -16.64 12.13 10.56
CA ARG A 31 -15.56 12.35 9.58
C ARG A 31 -15.27 11.14 8.69
N MET A 32 -16.13 10.11 8.71
CA MET A 32 -15.97 8.94 7.86
C MET A 32 -16.06 9.33 6.38
N ARG A 33 -15.11 8.82 5.58
CA ARG A 33 -15.07 9.00 4.12
C ARG A 33 -15.15 7.66 3.42
N ALA A 34 -15.80 7.62 2.27
CA ALA A 34 -15.92 6.43 1.44
C ALA A 34 -15.83 6.82 -0.04
N ASN A 35 -15.09 6.03 -0.82
CA ASN A 35 -14.93 6.21 -2.26
C ASN A 35 -15.18 4.87 -2.98
N LEU A 36 -15.76 4.91 -4.17
CA LEU A 36 -15.74 3.79 -5.11
C LEU A 36 -14.41 3.82 -5.84
N VAL A 37 -13.68 2.70 -5.89
CA VAL A 37 -12.38 2.61 -6.54
C VAL A 37 -12.46 1.67 -7.73
N ARG A 38 -11.86 2.08 -8.86
CA ARG A 38 -11.66 1.25 -10.06
C ARG A 38 -10.18 1.22 -10.41
N SER A 39 -9.64 0.03 -10.57
CA SER A 39 -8.23 -0.21 -10.88
C SER A 39 -8.08 -0.72 -12.30
N SER A 40 -7.06 -0.26 -13.04
CA SER A 40 -6.64 -0.96 -14.25
C SER A 40 -6.15 -2.37 -13.90
N PRO A 41 -6.14 -3.32 -14.84
CA PRO A 41 -5.54 -4.64 -14.60
C PRO A 41 -4.13 -4.52 -14.02
N GLY A 42 -3.86 -5.23 -12.92
CA GLY A 42 -2.56 -5.21 -12.23
C GLY A 42 -2.30 -3.99 -11.33
N ALA A 43 -3.16 -2.97 -11.32
CA ALA A 43 -2.98 -1.84 -10.42
C ALA A 43 -3.31 -2.20 -8.97
N ARG A 44 -2.48 -1.75 -8.04
CA ARG A 44 -2.57 -2.06 -6.60
C ARG A 44 -2.14 -0.87 -5.74
N THR A 45 -2.61 -0.82 -4.51
CA THR A 45 -2.11 0.11 -3.49
C THR A 45 -0.61 -0.10 -3.29
N SER A 46 0.13 0.99 -3.15
CA SER A 46 1.52 0.97 -2.72
C SER A 46 1.60 0.57 -1.24
N GLU A 47 2.67 -0.14 -0.87
CA GLU A 47 3.03 -0.41 0.53
C GLU A 47 3.76 0.79 1.15
N GLY A 48 4.48 1.56 0.33
CA GLY A 48 5.42 2.60 0.77
C GLY A 48 4.96 4.03 0.49
N THR A 49 5.79 5.00 0.85
CA THR A 49 5.49 6.45 0.76
C THR A 49 5.38 6.99 -0.68
N GLY A 50 5.79 6.19 -1.68
CA GLY A 50 5.71 6.55 -3.10
C GLY A 50 6.90 7.35 -3.63
N ASP A 51 7.86 7.68 -2.77
CA ASP A 51 9.15 8.28 -3.12
C ASP A 51 10.19 7.25 -3.61
N ALA A 52 9.76 6.00 -3.85
CA ALA A 52 10.57 4.83 -4.19
C ALA A 52 11.63 4.45 -3.14
N THR A 53 11.56 5.02 -1.93
CA THR A 53 12.43 4.59 -0.83
C THR A 53 12.10 3.13 -0.50
N PRO A 54 13.09 2.21 -0.54
CA PRO A 54 12.84 0.83 -0.20
C PRO A 54 12.49 0.73 1.28
N GLU A 55 11.31 0.20 1.59
CA GLU A 55 10.87 -0.05 2.97
C GLU A 55 11.80 -1.01 3.72
N THR A 56 12.35 -1.98 3.00
CA THR A 56 13.25 -3.00 3.55
C THR A 56 14.49 -3.13 2.68
N ARG A 57 15.66 -3.02 3.31
CA ARG A 57 16.92 -3.51 2.78
C ARG A 57 17.24 -4.82 3.46
N TRP A 58 17.40 -5.89 2.67
CA TRP A 58 17.85 -7.18 3.21
C TRP A 58 19.25 -7.03 3.81
N ALA A 59 19.42 -7.60 5.01
CA ALA A 59 20.73 -7.77 5.61
C ALA A 59 21.55 -8.83 4.86
N GLU A 60 22.81 -9.01 5.26
CA GLU A 60 23.67 -10.06 4.71
C GLU A 60 22.96 -11.43 4.75
N PRO A 61 22.97 -12.20 3.65
CA PRO A 61 22.40 -13.54 3.63
C PRO A 61 23.00 -14.39 4.74
N VAL A 62 22.14 -15.02 5.53
CA VAL A 62 22.60 -16.01 6.50
C VAL A 62 23.10 -17.23 5.72
N GLY A 63 24.40 -17.53 5.81
CA GLY A 63 24.98 -18.70 5.16
C GLY A 63 24.44 -20.03 5.71
N GLU A 64 24.41 -21.05 4.85
CA GLU A 64 23.86 -22.39 5.15
C GLU A 64 24.45 -23.01 6.42
N GLN A 65 25.76 -22.87 6.64
CA GLN A 65 26.42 -23.38 7.86
C GLN A 65 25.80 -22.83 9.16
N ARG A 66 25.36 -21.57 9.16
CA ARG A 66 24.69 -20.95 10.32
C ARG A 66 23.22 -21.37 10.41
N TYR A 67 22.59 -21.66 9.27
CA TYR A 67 21.22 -22.16 9.21
C TYR A 67 21.13 -23.61 9.72
N ASP A 68 22.07 -24.46 9.32
CA ASP A 68 22.15 -25.89 9.65
C ASP A 68 22.88 -26.17 10.98
N GLY A 69 23.44 -25.14 11.61
CA GLY A 69 24.13 -25.25 12.88
C GLY A 69 23.19 -25.66 14.04
N PRO A 70 23.71 -26.37 15.07
CA PRO A 70 22.90 -26.76 16.22
C PRO A 70 22.33 -25.53 16.95
N ARG A 71 20.99 -25.45 17.04
CA ARG A 71 20.29 -24.35 17.73
C ARG A 71 20.71 -24.31 19.20
N THR A 72 21.57 -23.36 19.56
CA THR A 72 22.00 -23.17 20.94
C THR A 72 21.05 -22.20 21.63
N ARG A 73 20.39 -22.63 22.72
CA ARG A 73 19.68 -21.72 23.63
C ARG A 73 20.64 -21.35 24.74
N SER A 74 21.03 -20.09 24.83
CA SER A 74 21.70 -19.59 26.03
C SER A 74 20.71 -19.60 27.20
N ARG A 75 21.14 -20.17 28.33
CA ARG A 75 20.42 -20.10 29.61
C ARG A 75 20.70 -18.78 30.30
#